data_AF-A0A3P9N4Z1-F1
#
_entry.id   AF-A0A3P9N4Z1-F1
#
_cell.length_a   1.000
_cell.length_b   1.000
_cell.length_c   1.000
_cell.angle_alpha   90.00
_cell.angle_beta   90.00
_cell.angle_gamma   90.00
#
_symmetry.space_group_name_H-M   'P 1'
#
loop_
_entity.id
_entity.type
_entity.pdbx_description
1 polymer ?
#
loop_
_entity_poly.entity_id
_entity_poly.type
_entity_poly.pdbx_seq_one_letter_code
_entity_poly.pdbx_strand_id
1 'polypeptide(L)'
;PFKPDVYHKPWFACRCDRKTADDALLRSNKDGAFMVRKSSGQDVQQPYTLVVFYKGRVYNIPIRFVPSTKQYALGREKRGEEFFSSVSSIIENHQKNLLVLIDSQSNTKDATKLFFPVKP
;
A
#
# COMPACT_ATOMS: atom_id res chain seq x y z
N PRO A 1 22.28 -5.07 11.87
CA PRO A 1 20.80 -5.19 11.95
C PRO A 1 20.13 -4.84 10.62
N PHE A 2 19.41 -5.80 10.01
CA PHE A 2 18.64 -5.57 8.79
C PHE A 2 17.58 -4.50 9.07
N LYS A 3 17.76 -3.29 8.56
CA LYS A 3 16.73 -2.24 8.59
C LYS A 3 15.85 -2.46 7.36
N PRO A 4 14.58 -2.87 7.50
CA PRO A 4 13.58 -2.78 6.44
C PRO A 4 13.69 -1.49 5.64
N ASP A 5 13.63 -1.62 4.31
CA ASP A 5 13.81 -0.54 3.32
C ASP A 5 12.79 0.61 3.45
N VAL A 6 11.72 0.36 4.23
CA VAL A 6 10.68 1.31 4.58
C VAL A 6 11.08 2.30 5.67
N TYR A 7 12.07 1.96 6.52
CA TYR A 7 12.48 2.83 7.62
C TYR A 7 13.12 4.11 7.05
N HIS A 8 12.73 5.27 7.61
CA HIS A 8 13.05 6.63 7.14
C HIS A 8 12.30 7.12 5.90
N LYS A 9 11.41 6.32 5.30
CA LYS A 9 10.60 6.79 4.16
C LYS A 9 9.50 7.77 4.62
N PRO A 10 9.21 8.83 3.84
CA PRO A 10 8.21 9.83 4.21
C PRO A 10 6.77 9.30 4.16
N TRP A 11 6.54 8.18 3.49
CA TRP A 11 5.23 7.52 3.39
C TRP A 11 5.05 6.36 4.39
N PHE A 12 6.06 6.03 5.19
CA PHE A 12 5.96 4.91 6.13
C PHE A 12 5.42 5.37 7.49
N ALA A 13 4.25 4.85 7.88
CA ALA A 13 3.50 5.17 9.10
C ALA A 13 3.72 4.14 10.23
N CYS A 14 4.71 3.25 10.12
CA CYS A 14 5.09 2.28 11.16
C CYS A 14 3.89 1.48 11.72
N ARG A 15 3.63 1.54 13.03
CA ARG A 15 2.55 0.84 13.73
C ARG A 15 1.22 1.61 13.75
N CYS A 16 1.05 2.60 12.88
CA CYS A 16 -0.24 3.27 12.70
C CYS A 16 -1.34 2.23 12.45
N ASP A 17 -2.40 2.29 13.27
CA ASP A 17 -3.54 1.40 13.11
C ASP A 17 -4.37 1.79 11.87
N ARG A 18 -5.28 0.90 11.48
CA ARG A 18 -6.10 1.09 10.28
C ARG A 18 -6.97 2.34 10.36
N LYS A 19 -7.61 2.60 11.51
CA LYS A 19 -8.56 3.71 11.66
C LYS A 19 -7.82 5.04 11.53
N THR A 20 -6.69 5.17 12.22
CA THR A 20 -5.85 6.37 12.17
C THR A 20 -5.34 6.65 10.74
N ALA A 21 -4.94 5.61 10.00
CA ALA A 21 -4.50 5.73 8.62
C ALA A 21 -5.65 6.15 7.68
N ASP A 22 -6.81 5.51 7.81
CA ASP A 22 -8.00 5.81 7.02
C ASP A 22 -8.45 7.27 7.26
N ASP A 23 -8.53 7.70 8.53
CA ASP A 23 -8.91 9.07 8.89
C ASP A 23 -7.91 10.11 8.38
N ALA A 24 -6.60 9.85 8.48
CA ALA A 24 -5.56 10.77 7.98
C ALA A 24 -5.65 10.97 6.46
N LEU A 25 -5.89 9.89 5.71
CA LEU A 25 -6.05 9.93 4.27
C LEU A 25 -7.36 10.59 3.83
N LEU A 26 -8.47 10.30 4.52
CA LEU A 26 -9.75 11.00 4.31
C LEU A 26 -9.60 12.51 4.54
N ARG A 27 -8.93 12.92 5.63
CA ARG A 27 -8.66 14.34 5.92
C ARG A 27 -7.77 15.01 4.87
N SER A 28 -6.82 14.27 4.29
CA SER A 28 -5.99 14.80 3.21
C SER A 28 -6.81 15.17 1.98
N ASN A 29 -7.89 14.42 1.69
CA ASN A 29 -8.81 14.63 0.56
C ASN A 29 -8.10 14.94 -0.78
N LYS A 30 -7.04 14.19 -1.09
CA LYS A 30 -6.22 14.35 -2.30
C LYS A 30 -6.10 13.03 -3.01
N ASP A 31 -6.58 12.96 -4.24
CA ASP A 31 -6.48 11.75 -5.05
C ASP A 31 -5.01 11.32 -5.24
N GLY A 32 -4.74 10.05 -4.96
CA GLY A 32 -3.39 9.50 -4.95
C GLY A 32 -2.58 9.83 -3.69
N ALA A 33 -3.23 10.34 -2.63
CA ALA A 33 -2.62 10.36 -1.30
C ALA A 33 -2.45 8.95 -0.78
N PHE A 34 -1.31 8.66 -0.15
CA PHE A 34 -0.98 7.30 0.24
C PHE A 34 -0.06 7.21 1.45
N MET A 35 -0.07 6.05 2.10
CA MET A 35 0.92 5.67 3.11
C MET A 35 1.09 4.14 3.18
N VAL A 36 2.19 3.68 3.76
CA VAL A 36 2.39 2.27 4.10
C VAL A 36 2.43 2.12 5.61
N ARG A 37 1.65 1.19 6.14
CA ARG A 37 1.66 0.81 7.56
C ARG A 37 2.01 -0.66 7.72
N LYS A 38 2.42 -1.06 8.94
CA LYS A 38 2.44 -2.47 9.31
C LYS A 38 1.02 -3.03 9.28
N SER A 39 0.88 -4.25 8.80
CA SER A 39 -0.40 -4.96 8.92
C SER A 39 -0.75 -5.17 10.38
N SER A 40 -2.04 -5.15 10.68
CA SER A 40 -2.57 -5.38 12.03
C SER A 40 -2.75 -6.86 12.35
N GLY A 41 -2.75 -7.74 11.35
CA GLY A 41 -2.86 -9.18 11.51
C GLY A 41 -1.55 -9.84 11.92
N GLN A 42 -1.64 -11.08 12.39
CA GLN A 42 -0.48 -11.94 12.71
C GLN A 42 0.12 -12.64 11.48
N ASP A 43 -0.42 -12.39 10.28
CA ASP A 43 0.07 -13.02 9.05
C ASP A 43 1.44 -12.46 8.67
N VAL A 44 2.47 -13.28 8.90
CA VAL A 44 3.86 -12.99 8.55
C VAL A 44 4.07 -12.84 7.05
N GLN A 45 3.20 -13.42 6.22
CA GLN A 45 3.24 -13.28 4.76
C GLN A 45 2.56 -12.00 4.28
N GLN A 46 1.93 -11.22 5.16
CA GLN A 46 1.42 -9.88 4.86
C GLN A 46 1.98 -8.86 5.84
N PRO A 47 3.29 -8.54 5.79
CA PRO A 47 3.91 -7.67 6.79
C PRO A 47 3.43 -6.22 6.74
N TYR A 48 2.94 -5.76 5.59
CA TYR A 48 2.54 -4.37 5.38
C TYR A 48 1.20 -4.23 4.64
N THR A 49 0.62 -3.04 4.76
CA THR A 49 -0.56 -2.60 4.01
C THR A 49 -0.26 -1.25 3.37
N LEU A 50 -0.45 -1.15 2.06
CA LEU A 50 -0.51 0.12 1.34
C LEU A 50 -1.92 0.68 1.47
N VAL A 51 -2.03 1.92 1.91
CA VAL A 51 -3.30 2.63 2.06
C VAL A 51 -3.31 3.79 1.07
N VAL A 52 -4.37 3.89 0.25
CA VAL A 52 -4.47 4.90 -0.83
C VAL A 52 -5.83 5.59 -0.76
N PHE A 53 -5.85 6.92 -0.82
CA PHE A 53 -7.06 7.71 -1.02
C PHE A 53 -7.29 7.98 -2.51
N TYR A 54 -8.50 7.72 -2.97
CA TYR A 54 -8.91 8.06 -4.33
C TYR A 54 -10.43 8.20 -4.42
N LYS A 55 -10.92 9.26 -5.07
CA LYS A 55 -12.34 9.55 -5.31
C LYS A 55 -13.21 9.43 -4.05
N GLY A 56 -12.75 10.03 -2.95
CA GLY A 56 -13.48 10.03 -1.68
C GLY A 56 -13.46 8.71 -0.93
N ARG A 57 -12.63 7.74 -1.33
CA ARG A 57 -12.53 6.40 -0.73
C ARG A 57 -11.12 6.08 -0.31
N VAL A 58 -10.99 5.26 0.73
CA VAL A 58 -9.71 4.72 1.19
C VAL A 58 -9.60 3.23 0.87
N TYR A 59 -8.58 2.88 0.10
CA TYR A 59 -8.27 1.52 -0.31
C TYR A 59 -7.16 0.96 0.58
N ASN A 60 -7.43 -0.16 1.25
CA ASN A 60 -6.45 -0.88 2.07
C ASN A 60 -5.95 -2.10 1.28
N ILE A 61 -4.76 -2.01 0.70
CA ILE A 61 -4.19 -3.01 -0.21
C ILE A 61 -3.09 -3.79 0.54
N PRO A 62 -3.28 -5.10 0.78
CA PRO A 62 -2.24 -5.97 1.31
C PRO A 62 -0.93 -5.87 0.52
N ILE A 63 0.21 -5.76 1.21
CA ILE A 63 1.52 -6.03 0.61
C ILE A 63 1.96 -7.38 1.17
N ARG A 64 1.95 -8.40 0.30
CA ARG A 64 2.34 -9.76 0.65
C ARG A 64 3.82 -9.97 0.38
N PHE A 65 4.47 -10.75 1.24
CA PHE A 65 5.80 -11.30 1.01
C PHE A 65 5.66 -12.72 0.45
N VAL A 66 6.40 -13.01 -0.61
CA VAL A 66 6.39 -14.29 -1.33
C VAL A 66 7.69 -15.03 -0.98
N PRO A 67 7.66 -16.02 -0.07
CA PRO A 67 8.90 -16.59 0.48
C PRO A 67 9.75 -17.34 -0.54
N SER A 68 9.12 -17.97 -1.53
CA SER A 68 9.80 -18.75 -2.57
C SER A 68 10.74 -17.91 -3.44
N THR A 69 10.34 -16.67 -3.76
CA THR A 69 11.14 -15.76 -4.59
C THR A 69 11.76 -14.61 -3.79
N LYS A 70 11.41 -14.47 -2.50
CA LYS A 70 11.81 -13.35 -1.63
C LYS A 70 11.40 -11.99 -2.18
N GLN A 71 10.23 -11.93 -2.80
CA GLN A 71 9.67 -10.71 -3.40
C GLN A 71 8.38 -10.29 -2.70
N TYR A 72 7.87 -9.12 -3.09
CA TYR A 72 6.60 -8.57 -2.62
C TYR A 72 5.58 -8.46 -3.75
N ALA A 73 4.31 -8.61 -3.42
CA ALA A 73 3.19 -8.46 -4.35
C ALA A 73 2.01 -7.72 -3.70
N LEU A 74 1.19 -7.05 -4.52
CA LEU A 74 0.06 -6.23 -4.07
C LEU A 74 -1.29 -6.96 -4.18
N GLY A 75 -2.09 -6.84 -3.11
CA GLY A 75 -3.44 -7.35 -3.02
C GLY A 75 -3.47 -8.87 -2.82
N ARG A 76 -4.59 -9.49 -3.19
CA ARG A 76 -4.73 -10.94 -3.23
C ARG A 76 -3.91 -11.52 -4.38
N GLU A 77 -3.44 -12.75 -4.21
CA GLU A 77 -2.75 -13.49 -5.26
C GLU A 77 -3.62 -13.58 -6.51
N LYS A 78 -2.99 -13.35 -7.66
CA LYS A 78 -3.66 -13.34 -8.97
C LYS A 78 -2.66 -13.70 -10.05
N ARG A 79 -3.15 -14.35 -11.11
CA ARG A 79 -2.34 -14.69 -12.28
C ARG A 79 -1.80 -13.43 -12.94
N GLY A 80 -0.49 -13.39 -13.18
CA GLY A 80 0.19 -12.25 -13.80
C GLY A 80 0.34 -11.04 -12.88
N GLU A 81 0.35 -11.24 -11.56
CA GLU A 81 0.70 -10.14 -10.65
C GLU A 81 2.16 -9.69 -10.79
N GLU A 82 2.39 -8.43 -10.46
CA GLU A 82 3.72 -7.84 -10.42
C GLU A 82 4.45 -8.26 -9.14
N PHE A 83 5.74 -8.59 -9.28
CA PHE A 83 6.62 -8.91 -8.18
C PHE A 83 7.70 -7.84 -8.03
N PHE A 84 7.94 -7.44 -6.79
CA PHE A 84 8.82 -6.35 -6.43
C PHE A 84 9.91 -6.83 -5.48
N SER A 85 11.13 -6.35 -5.63
CA SER A 85 12.25 -6.74 -4.76
C SER A 85 12.15 -6.12 -3.36
N SER A 86 11.37 -5.05 -3.21
CA SER A 86 11.20 -4.33 -1.95
C SER A 86 9.88 -3.54 -1.91
N VAL A 87 9.47 -3.12 -0.71
CA VAL A 87 8.29 -2.24 -0.56
C VAL A 87 8.55 -0.88 -1.22
N SER A 88 9.77 -0.36 -1.13
CA SER A 88 10.15 0.89 -1.79
C SER A 88 10.00 0.81 -3.30
N SER A 89 10.36 -0.32 -3.91
CA SER A 89 10.20 -0.51 -5.36
C SER A 89 8.73 -0.55 -5.80
N ILE A 90 7.81 -1.04 -4.94
CA ILE A 90 6.36 -0.92 -5.17
C ILE A 90 5.98 0.56 -5.28
N ILE A 91 6.38 1.36 -4.29
CA ILE A 91 6.03 2.78 -4.24
C ILE A 91 6.63 3.52 -5.43
N GLU A 92 7.93 3.36 -5.69
CA GLU A 92 8.63 4.03 -6.78
C GLU A 92 8.04 3.67 -8.16
N ASN A 93 7.61 2.41 -8.35
CA ASN A 93 6.91 1.99 -9.56
C ASN A 93 5.58 2.74 -9.71
N HIS A 94 4.73 2.73 -8.68
CA HIS A 94 3.39 3.32 -8.76
C HIS A 94 3.37 4.85 -8.58
N GLN A 95 4.48 5.49 -8.25
CA GLN A 95 4.66 6.93 -8.44
C GLN A 95 4.75 7.30 -9.93
N LYS A 96 5.24 6.38 -10.78
CA LYS A 96 5.41 6.59 -12.23
C LYS A 96 4.28 5.95 -13.05
N ASN A 97 3.81 4.78 -12.60
CA ASN A 97 2.85 3.92 -13.28
C ASN A 97 1.51 3.86 -12.54
N LEU A 98 0.43 3.56 -13.25
CA LEU A 98 -0.89 3.45 -12.64
C LEU A 98 -0.98 2.23 -11.73
N LEU A 99 -1.47 2.44 -10.50
CA LEU A 99 -1.91 1.39 -9.60
C LEU A 99 -3.40 1.17 -9.81
N VAL A 100 -3.78 -0.05 -10.16
CA VAL A 100 -5.17 -0.46 -10.29
C VAL A 100 -5.77 -0.68 -8.91
N LEU A 101 -6.87 0.03 -8.63
CA LEU A 101 -7.65 -0.06 -7.41
C LEU A 101 -8.93 -0.84 -7.69
N ILE A 102 -9.08 -1.98 -7.02
CA ILE A 102 -10.23 -2.87 -7.19
C ILE A 102 -11.07 -2.81 -5.92
N ASP A 103 -12.34 -2.45 -6.06
CA ASP A 103 -13.32 -2.55 -5.00
C ASP A 103 -14.32 -3.67 -5.33
N SER A 104 -14.24 -4.77 -4.59
CA SER A 104 -15.14 -5.91 -4.78
C SER A 104 -16.58 -5.63 -4.36
N GLN A 105 -16.83 -4.61 -3.53
CA GLN A 105 -18.19 -4.29 -3.08
C GLN A 105 -18.96 -3.51 -4.15
N SER A 106 -18.29 -2.56 -4.80
CA SER A 106 -18.90 -1.74 -5.86
C SER A 106 -18.58 -2.21 -7.28
N ASN A 107 -17.78 -3.27 -7.41
CA ASN A 107 -17.27 -3.81 -8.68
C ASN A 107 -16.60 -2.73 -9.56
N THR A 108 -16.00 -1.71 -8.94
CA THR A 108 -15.27 -0.67 -9.67
C THR A 108 -13.81 -1.03 -9.81
N LYS A 109 -13.26 -0.65 -10.96
CA LYS A 109 -11.84 -0.74 -11.27
C LYS A 109 -11.35 0.67 -11.61
N ASP A 110 -10.81 1.32 -10.61
CA ASP A 110 -10.20 2.63 -10.73
C ASP A 110 -8.69 2.50 -10.90
N ALA A 111 -8.02 3.58 -11.28
CA ALA A 111 -6.57 3.61 -11.36
C ALA A 111 -6.04 4.99 -10.99
N THR A 112 -4.98 5.01 -10.19
CA THR A 112 -4.30 6.26 -9.80
C THR A 112 -2.80 6.02 -9.66
N LYS A 113 -2.01 7.09 -9.67
CA LYS A 113 -0.60 7.03 -9.26
C LYS A 113 -0.49 7.43 -7.78
N LEU A 114 0.61 7.06 -7.16
CA LEU A 114 0.96 7.49 -5.81
C LEU A 114 1.59 8.88 -5.90
N PHE A 115 0.88 9.91 -5.45
CA PHE A 115 1.33 11.30 -5.58
C PHE A 115 1.74 11.90 -4.24
N PHE A 116 0.88 11.77 -3.23
CA PHE A 116 1.01 12.55 -2.00
C PHE A 116 1.30 11.61 -0.82
N PRO A 117 2.56 11.48 -0.37
CA PRO A 117 2.86 10.72 0.83
C PRO A 117 2.22 11.42 2.04
N VAL A 118 1.50 10.66 2.85
CA VAL A 118 0.83 11.14 4.07
C VAL A 118 1.44 10.45 5.28
N LYS A 119 1.56 11.20 6.38
CA LYS A 119 1.77 10.64 7.72
C LYS A 119 0.58 11.06 8.61
N PRO A 120 0.14 10.18 9.53
CA PRO A 120 -0.82 10.54 10.55
C PRO A 120 -0.38 11.72 11.41
#